data_AF-A0A533XYD4-F1
#
_entry.id   AF-A0A533XYD4-F1
#
_cell.length_a   1.000
_cell.length_b   1.000
_cell.length_c   1.000
_cell.angle_alpha   90.00
_cell.angle_beta   90.00
_cell.angle_gamma   90.00
#
_symmetry.space_group_name_H-M   'P 1'
#
loop_
_entity.id
_entity.type
_entity.pdbx_description
1 polymer ?
#
loop_
_entity_poly.entity_id
_entity_poly.type
_entity_poly.pdbx_seq_one_letter_code
_entity_poly.pdbx_strand_id
1 'polypeptide(L)'
;MKRIALAGMLMMSLGLLGPAEPALAVTDSQVSPGIDRHDPPVRRLPGEITFETYRMLSTGTTEAEILTRAGQPRYTFRIARGTWVWVYLNDEWLVEVTFSGGRVANISRYRPKP
;
A
#
# COMPACT_ATOMS: atom_id res chain seq x y z
N MET A 1 -7.29 -45.20 29.34
CA MET A 1 -8.34 -44.24 28.95
C MET A 1 -9.01 -43.68 30.21
N LYS A 2 -9.04 -42.34 30.32
CA LYS A 2 -10.05 -41.48 30.98
C LYS A 2 -10.15 -41.36 32.52
N ARG A 3 -9.97 -40.07 32.91
CA ARG A 3 -10.59 -39.30 34.03
C ARG A 3 -9.87 -39.46 35.38
N ILE A 4 -9.70 -38.46 36.26
CA ILE A 4 -10.49 -37.26 36.61
C ILE A 4 -9.49 -36.23 37.21
N ALA A 5 -9.56 -34.94 36.83
CA ALA A 5 -8.89 -33.86 37.55
C ALA A 5 -9.80 -33.36 38.68
N LEU A 6 -9.27 -33.33 39.90
CA LEU A 6 -9.98 -32.85 41.10
C LEU A 6 -9.65 -31.38 41.34
N ALA A 7 -10.70 -30.57 41.48
CA ALA A 7 -10.64 -29.20 41.94
C ALA A 7 -10.43 -29.13 43.45
N GLY A 8 -9.77 -28.08 43.91
CA GLY A 8 -9.63 -27.68 45.31
C GLY A 8 -8.39 -26.82 45.47
N MET A 9 -8.30 -25.82 46.34
CA MET A 9 -9.25 -25.18 47.23
C MET A 9 -8.50 -23.95 47.77
N LEU A 10 -9.21 -22.84 47.91
CA LEU A 10 -8.75 -21.58 48.51
C LEU A 10 -8.22 -21.81 49.94
N MET A 11 -7.12 -21.16 50.33
CA MET A 11 -6.89 -20.72 51.72
C MET A 11 -6.09 -19.41 51.77
N MET A 12 -6.60 -18.50 52.60
CA MET A 12 -6.07 -17.19 52.92
C MET A 12 -4.92 -17.26 53.93
N SER A 13 -4.06 -16.24 53.93
CA SER A 13 -3.26 -15.85 55.10
C SER A 13 -3.04 -14.33 55.13
N LEU A 14 -3.22 -13.76 56.31
CA LEU A 14 -3.29 -12.33 56.65
C LEU A 14 -2.08 -11.90 57.50
N GLY A 15 -1.62 -10.65 57.33
CA GLY A 15 -0.76 -9.90 58.29
C GLY A 15 0.61 -9.50 57.72
N LEU A 16 1.28 -8.41 58.11
CA LEU A 16 0.99 -7.21 58.92
C LEU A 16 2.22 -6.27 58.74
N LEU A 17 2.02 -4.94 58.81
CA LEU A 17 2.95 -3.90 59.33
C LEU A 17 4.18 -3.37 58.54
N GLY A 18 4.19 -2.05 58.30
CA GLY A 18 5.38 -1.19 58.46
C GLY A 18 6.02 -0.57 57.19
N PRO A 19 6.26 0.77 57.15
CA PRO A 19 6.77 1.48 55.97
C PRO A 19 8.31 1.54 55.93
N ALA A 20 8.89 1.56 54.72
CA ALA A 20 10.29 1.88 54.51
C ALA A 20 10.46 2.81 53.29
N GLU A 21 11.31 3.80 53.45
CA GLU A 21 11.62 4.98 52.62
C GLU A 21 11.93 4.74 51.13
N PRO A 22 11.91 5.82 50.31
CA PRO A 22 11.96 5.76 48.85
C PRO A 22 13.41 5.67 48.35
N ALA A 23 13.69 4.69 47.48
CA ALA A 23 14.96 4.61 46.77
C ALA A 23 14.74 4.70 45.25
N LEU A 24 15.12 5.88 44.75
CA LEU A 24 15.72 6.13 43.44
C LEU A 24 14.86 5.94 42.18
N ALA A 25 14.60 7.10 41.58
CA ALA A 25 14.19 7.31 40.22
C ALA A 25 14.92 6.40 39.20
N VAL A 26 14.14 5.62 38.47
CA VAL A 26 14.32 5.48 37.02
C VAL A 26 13.08 6.10 36.43
N THR A 27 13.22 7.33 35.92
CA THR A 27 12.26 7.86 34.98
C THR A 27 12.39 6.99 33.74
N ASP A 28 11.51 5.98 33.63
CA ASP A 28 11.23 5.36 32.37
C ASP A 28 10.75 6.51 31.48
N SER A 29 11.65 6.95 30.60
CA SER A 29 11.33 7.96 29.62
C SER A 29 10.20 7.38 28.81
N GLN A 30 8.99 7.83 29.11
CA GLN A 30 7.78 7.58 28.35
C GLN A 30 8.10 7.79 26.87
N VAL A 31 8.40 6.68 26.18
CA VAL A 31 8.34 6.62 24.73
C VAL A 31 6.87 6.87 24.42
N SER A 32 6.57 8.10 24.02
CA SER A 32 5.32 8.39 23.34
C SER A 32 5.18 7.36 22.23
N PRO A 33 4.04 6.64 22.10
CA PRO A 33 3.77 5.89 20.90
C PRO A 33 3.63 6.94 19.80
N GLY A 34 4.74 7.24 19.12
CA GLY A 34 4.71 7.92 17.84
C GLY A 34 3.79 7.08 17.00
N ILE A 35 2.60 7.61 16.72
CA ILE A 35 1.59 6.97 15.89
C ILE A 35 2.34 6.50 14.65
N ASP A 36 2.53 5.19 14.55
CA ASP A 36 2.89 4.54 13.31
C ASP A 36 1.69 4.78 12.40
N ARG A 37 1.72 5.94 11.74
CA ARG A 37 0.82 6.25 10.65
C ARG A 37 1.33 5.42 9.48
N HIS A 38 1.16 4.10 9.56
CA HIS A 38 0.92 3.30 8.38
C HIS A 38 -0.29 3.95 7.71
N ASP A 39 -0.01 4.88 6.79
CA ASP A 39 -0.98 5.30 5.80
C ASP A 39 -1.53 4.00 5.20
N PRO A 40 -2.83 3.72 5.35
CA PRO A 40 -3.39 2.49 4.81
C PRO A 40 -3.02 2.47 3.33
N PRO A 41 -2.48 1.36 2.78
CA PRO A 41 -2.03 1.34 1.41
C PRO A 41 -3.17 1.83 0.53
N VAL A 42 -2.98 3.02 -0.06
CA VAL A 42 -3.98 3.65 -0.92
C VAL A 42 -4.33 2.59 -1.96
N ARG A 43 -5.55 2.04 -1.87
CA ARG A 43 -6.04 1.04 -2.82
C ARG A 43 -6.23 1.78 -4.15
N ARG A 44 -5.16 1.87 -4.93
CA ARG A 44 -5.22 2.43 -6.28
C ARG A 44 -6.18 1.57 -7.09
N LEU A 45 -7.15 2.21 -7.74
CA LEU A 45 -8.01 1.49 -8.67
C LEU A 45 -7.12 0.92 -9.79
N PRO A 46 -7.45 -0.27 -10.33
CA PRO A 46 -6.72 -0.80 -11.48
C PRO A 46 -6.67 0.23 -12.60
N GLY A 47 -5.47 0.48 -13.13
CA GLY A 47 -5.23 1.49 -14.17
C GLY A 47 -4.99 2.91 -13.70
N GLU A 48 -4.94 3.19 -12.39
CA GLU A 48 -4.50 4.50 -11.89
C GLU A 48 -2.97 4.65 -11.92
N ILE A 49 -2.50 5.79 -12.43
CA ILE A 49 -1.08 6.18 -12.43
C ILE A 49 -0.92 7.54 -11.77
N THR A 50 0.15 7.70 -10.99
CA THR A 50 0.49 9.01 -10.44
C THR A 50 1.07 9.91 -11.52
N PHE A 51 1.03 11.23 -11.29
CA PHE A 51 1.73 12.19 -12.14
C PHE A 51 3.24 11.90 -12.26
N GLU A 52 3.86 11.42 -11.19
CA GLU A 52 5.27 11.03 -11.19
C GLU A 52 5.55 9.79 -12.04
N THR A 53 4.68 8.79 -11.99
CA THR A 53 4.81 7.64 -12.89
C THR A 53 4.60 8.05 -14.34
N TYR A 54 3.59 8.88 -14.61
CA TYR A 54 3.29 9.39 -15.95
C TYR A 54 4.47 10.12 -16.60
N ARG A 55 5.11 11.07 -15.88
CA ARG A 55 6.24 11.85 -16.41
C ARG A 55 7.49 11.00 -16.68
N MET A 56 7.56 9.79 -16.14
CA MET A 56 8.65 8.85 -16.38
C MET A 56 8.39 7.92 -17.57
N LEU A 57 7.20 7.94 -18.16
CA LEU A 57 6.89 7.18 -19.36
C LEU A 57 7.54 7.86 -20.58
N SER A 58 8.08 7.07 -21.49
CA SER A 58 8.72 7.60 -22.70
C SER A 58 8.45 6.69 -23.91
N THR A 59 8.63 7.27 -25.09
CA THR A 59 8.61 6.51 -26.35
C THR A 59 9.80 5.56 -26.42
N GLY A 60 9.61 4.40 -27.07
CA GLY A 60 10.63 3.36 -27.19
C GLY A 60 10.69 2.40 -26.00
N THR A 61 10.11 2.76 -24.85
CA THR A 61 9.96 1.88 -23.68
C THR A 61 9.17 0.62 -24.03
N THR A 62 9.52 -0.50 -23.40
CA THR A 62 8.84 -1.78 -23.64
C THR A 62 7.53 -1.88 -22.86
N GLU A 63 6.61 -2.72 -23.34
CA GLU A 63 5.37 -3.06 -22.62
C GLU A 63 5.64 -3.50 -21.17
N ALA A 64 6.65 -4.35 -20.95
CA ALA A 64 7.01 -4.86 -19.64
C ALA A 64 7.50 -3.77 -18.66
N GLU A 65 8.30 -2.81 -19.15
CA GLU A 65 8.73 -1.67 -18.33
C GLU A 65 7.56 -0.75 -17.97
N ILE A 66 6.62 -0.53 -18.90
CA ILE A 66 5.40 0.22 -18.60
C ILE A 66 4.60 -0.50 -17.51
N LEU A 67 4.38 -1.81 -17.63
CA LEU A 67 3.69 -2.59 -16.60
C LEU A 67 4.41 -2.56 -15.24
N THR A 68 5.75 -2.58 -15.25
CA THR A 68 6.55 -2.52 -14.02
C THR A 68 6.40 -1.18 -13.30
N ARG A 69 6.27 -0.09 -14.05
CA ARG A 69 6.19 1.28 -13.51
C ARG A 69 4.77 1.72 -13.18
N ALA A 70 3.84 1.44 -14.09
CA ALA A 70 2.47 1.93 -14.09
C ALA A 70 1.44 0.88 -13.66
N GLY A 71 1.84 -0.38 -13.56
CA GLY A 71 0.90 -1.48 -13.34
C GLY A 71 0.02 -1.76 -14.55
N GLN A 72 -1.03 -2.55 -14.32
CA GLN A 72 -1.97 -2.91 -15.37
C GLN A 72 -2.81 -1.70 -15.80
N PRO A 73 -3.06 -1.52 -17.10
CA PRO A 73 -3.90 -0.44 -17.58
C PRO A 73 -5.37 -0.63 -17.20
N ARG A 74 -6.13 0.46 -17.21
CA ARG A 74 -7.58 0.45 -17.00
C ARG A 74 -8.28 -0.23 -18.16
N TYR A 75 -7.86 0.11 -19.37
CA TYR A 75 -8.41 -0.42 -20.62
C TYR A 75 -7.30 -0.74 -21.59
N THR A 76 -7.55 -1.77 -22.40
CA THR A 76 -6.65 -2.20 -23.47
C THR A 76 -7.46 -2.35 -24.76
N PHE A 77 -7.02 -1.69 -25.82
CA PHE A 77 -7.65 -1.74 -27.13
C PHE A 77 -6.63 -2.19 -28.18
N ARG A 78 -7.07 -2.97 -29.16
CA ARG A 78 -6.29 -3.24 -30.37
C ARG A 78 -6.82 -2.39 -31.50
N ILE A 79 -6.01 -1.47 -32.01
CA ILE A 79 -6.43 -0.54 -33.07
C ILE A 79 -5.96 -0.97 -34.46
N ALA A 80 -4.89 -1.78 -34.54
CA ALA A 80 -4.40 -2.38 -35.77
C ALA A 80 -3.60 -3.66 -35.46
N ARG A 81 -3.18 -4.39 -36.50
CA ARG A 81 -2.32 -5.57 -36.33
C ARG A 81 -0.98 -5.14 -35.72
N GLY A 82 -0.68 -5.64 -34.51
CA GLY A 82 0.54 -5.30 -33.80
C GLY A 82 0.54 -3.91 -33.15
N THR A 83 -0.62 -3.25 -33.07
CA THR A 83 -0.78 -1.94 -32.44
C THR A 83 -1.84 -1.97 -31.36
N TRP A 84 -1.46 -1.57 -30.15
CA TRP A 84 -2.32 -1.58 -28.97
C TRP A 84 -2.37 -0.19 -28.34
N VAL A 85 -3.47 0.13 -27.69
CA VAL A 85 -3.61 1.34 -26.86
C VAL A 85 -3.94 0.88 -25.46
N TRP A 86 -3.12 1.28 -24.50
CA TRP A 86 -3.38 1.10 -23.08
C TRP A 86 -3.80 2.44 -22.48
N VAL A 87 -4.86 2.41 -21.68
CA VAL A 87 -5.42 3.61 -21.06
C VAL A 87 -5.22 3.55 -19.56
N TYR A 88 -4.68 4.61 -19.00
CA TYR A 88 -4.53 4.84 -17.57
C TYR A 88 -5.32 6.08 -17.14
N LEU A 89 -5.62 6.17 -15.86
CA LEU A 89 -6.26 7.32 -15.22
C LEU A 89 -5.26 8.04 -14.32
N ASN A 90 -5.25 9.36 -14.38
CA ASN A 90 -4.41 10.22 -13.56
C ASN A 90 -5.24 11.43 -13.11
N ASP A 91 -5.80 11.34 -11.90
CA ASP A 91 -6.78 12.30 -11.37
C ASP A 91 -7.92 12.57 -12.37
N GLU A 92 -7.85 13.70 -13.08
CA GLU A 92 -8.85 14.15 -14.04
C GLU A 92 -8.48 13.84 -15.51
N TRP A 93 -7.34 13.21 -15.75
CA TRP A 93 -6.80 12.94 -17.07
C TRP A 93 -6.86 11.46 -17.40
N LEU A 94 -7.17 11.16 -18.67
CA LEU A 94 -6.84 9.87 -19.27
C LEU A 94 -5.48 9.98 -19.94
N VAL A 95 -4.68 8.94 -19.77
CA VAL A 95 -3.37 8.78 -20.40
C VAL A 95 -3.44 7.59 -21.32
N GLU A 96 -3.22 7.82 -22.60
CA GLU A 96 -3.14 6.80 -23.62
C GLU A 96 -1.69 6.51 -23.96
N VAL A 97 -1.31 5.24 -23.85
CA VAL A 97 0.00 4.72 -24.26
C VAL A 97 -0.23 3.82 -25.46
N THR A 98 0.20 4.28 -26.63
CA THR A 98 0.09 3.52 -27.88
C THR A 98 1.36 2.71 -28.09
N PHE A 99 1.22 1.41 -28.30
CA PHE A 99 2.30 0.48 -28.61
C PHE A 99 2.26 0.10 -30.09
N SER A 100 3.42 0.03 -30.71
CA SER A 100 3.61 -0.55 -32.03
C SER A 100 4.91 -1.35 -32.05
N GLY A 101 4.88 -2.57 -32.57
CA GLY A 101 6.06 -3.45 -32.55
C GLY A 101 6.58 -3.77 -31.14
N GLY A 102 5.70 -3.81 -30.14
CA GLY A 102 6.04 -4.12 -28.74
C GLY A 102 6.69 -2.99 -27.94
N ARG A 103 6.74 -1.77 -28.51
CA ARG A 103 7.31 -0.59 -27.86
C ARG A 103 6.34 0.58 -27.90
N VAL A 104 6.46 1.50 -26.95
CA VAL A 104 5.68 2.73 -26.91
C VAL A 104 6.00 3.58 -28.14
N ALA A 105 5.01 3.80 -28.98
CA ALA A 105 5.09 4.66 -30.17
C ALA A 105 4.58 6.08 -29.89
N ASN A 106 3.58 6.22 -29.01
CA ASN A 106 2.99 7.51 -28.66
C ASN A 106 2.46 7.51 -27.22
N ILE A 107 2.53 8.68 -26.57
CA ILE A 107 1.91 8.93 -25.26
C ILE A 107 1.08 10.21 -25.39
N SER A 108 -0.22 10.09 -25.18
CA SER A 108 -1.17 11.21 -25.20
C SER A 108 -1.89 11.32 -23.86
N ARG A 109 -2.35 12.53 -23.52
CA ARG A 109 -3.26 12.72 -22.39
C ARG A 109 -4.38 13.68 -22.76
N TYR A 110 -5.57 13.42 -22.25
CA TYR A 110 -6.73 14.28 -22.43
C TYR A 110 -7.56 14.34 -21.16
N ARG A 111 -8.13 15.53 -20.91
CA ARG A 111 -9.11 15.75 -19.85
C ARG A 111 -10.50 15.70 -20.50
N PRO A 112 -11.38 14.76 -20.13
CA PRO A 112 -12.75 14.75 -20.60
C PRO A 112 -13.42 16.08 -20.24
N LYS A 113 -14.17 16.66 -21.18
CA LYS A 113 -15.03 17.79 -20.86
C LYS A 113 -16.25 17.28 -20.05
N PRO A 114 -16.73 18.06 -19.06
CA PRO A 114 -17.98 17.75 -18.36
C PRO A 114 -19.16 17.62 -19.30
#